data_AF-A0A552Z7M3-F1
#
_entry.id   AF-A0A552Z7M3-F1
#
_cell.length_a   1.000
_cell.length_b   1.000
_cell.length_c   1.000
_cell.angle_alpha   90.00
_cell.angle_beta   90.00
_cell.angle_gamma   90.00
#
_symmetry.space_group_name_H-M   'P 1'
#
loop_
_entity.id
_entity.type
_entity.pdbx_description
1 polymer ?
#
loop_
_entity_poly.entity_id
_entity_poly.type
_entity_poly.pdbx_seq_one_letter_code
_entity_poly.pdbx_strand_id
1 'polypeptide(L)' 'MPSAIRLLELAEYFDVTPRYLLGMDKICSKNHEERDFAEFLFKSLDKNQKIEICKFSQNWMLQELKEEQSHN' A
#
# COMPACT_ATOMS: atom_id res chain seq x y z
N MET A 1 -23.93 14.85 -3.72
CA MET A 1 -23.54 13.45 -3.98
C MET A 1 -22.62 13.44 -5.19
N PRO A 2 -21.46 12.76 -5.16
CA PRO A 2 -20.80 12.41 -6.41
C PRO A 2 -21.82 11.63 -7.24
N SER A 3 -22.05 12.03 -8.48
CA SER A 3 -22.87 11.21 -9.38
C SER A 3 -22.17 9.86 -9.59
N ALA A 4 -22.93 8.82 -9.93
CA ALA A 4 -22.34 7.54 -10.32
C ALA A 4 -21.28 7.71 -11.43
N ILE A 5 -21.49 8.68 -12.32
CA ILE A 5 -20.54 9.10 -13.36
C ILE A 5 -19.22 9.56 -12.73
N ARG A 6 -19.26 10.45 -11.72
CA ARG A 6 -18.05 10.92 -11.06
C ARG A 6 -17.27 9.80 -10.38
N LEU A 7 -17.96 8.81 -9.83
CA LEU A 7 -17.31 7.62 -9.26
C LEU A 7 -16.60 6.79 -10.34
N LEU A 8 -17.21 6.65 -11.52
CA LEU A 8 -16.61 5.94 -12.66
C LEU A 8 -15.37 6.68 -13.19
N GLU A 9 -15.46 7.99 -13.38
CA GLU A 9 -14.32 8.83 -13.83
C GLU A 9 -13.14 8.73 -12.87
N LEU A 10 -13.41 8.74 -11.55
CA LEU A 10 -12.36 8.62 -10.54
C LEU A 10 -11.76 7.21 -10.54
N ALA A 11 -12.59 6.18 -10.67
CA ALA A 11 -12.13 4.79 -10.73
C ALA A 11 -11.18 4.58 -11.92
N GLU A 12 -11.56 5.10 -13.09
CA GLU A 12 -10.74 5.05 -14.30
C GLU A 12 -9.44 5.86 -14.14
N TYR A 13 -9.53 7.09 -13.62
CA TYR A 13 -8.36 7.96 -13.43
C TYR A 13 -7.28 7.34 -12.52
N PHE A 14 -7.70 6.64 -11.47
CA PHE A 14 -6.80 6.00 -10.50
C PHE A 14 -6.46 4.54 -10.83
N ASP A 15 -6.98 3.99 -11.92
CA ASP A 15 -6.87 2.57 -12.28
C ASP A 15 -7.30 1.63 -11.14
N VAL A 16 -8.45 1.92 -10.53
CA VAL A 16 -9.05 1.14 -9.45
C VAL A 16 -10.50 0.82 -9.76
N THR A 17 -11.10 -0.12 -9.03
CA THR A 17 -12.54 -0.40 -9.20
C THR A 17 -13.40 0.67 -8.49
N PRO A 18 -14.63 0.94 -8.96
CA PRO A 18 -15.58 1.76 -8.21
C PRO A 18 -15.84 1.22 -6.79
N ARG A 19 -15.76 -0.10 -6.61
CA ARG A 19 -15.92 -0.76 -5.29
C ARG A 19 -14.79 -0.42 -4.33
N TYR A 20 -13.56 -0.29 -4.83
CA TYR A 20 -12.41 0.16 -4.06
C TYR A 20 -12.66 1.57 -3.49
N LEU A 21 -13.09 2.52 -4.34
CA LEU A 21 -13.40 3.89 -3.91
C LEU A 21 -14.59 3.97 -2.94
N LEU A 22 -15.51 3.01 -3.02
CA LEU A 22 -16.63 2.87 -2.07
C LEU A 22 -16.24 2.14 -0.77
N GLY A 23 -14.97 1.72 -0.62
CA GLY A 23 -14.51 0.94 0.54
C GLY A 23 -15.15 -0.45 0.65
N MET A 24 -15.67 -0.98 -0.47
CA MET A 24 -16.35 -2.27 -0.53
C MET A 24 -15.41 -3.44 -0.87
N ASP A 25 -14.15 -3.15 -1.20
CA ASP A 25 -13.14 -4.17 -1.44
C ASP A 25 -12.58 -4.69 -0.11
N LYS A 26 -12.21 -5.98 -0.09
CA LYS A 26 -11.69 -6.67 1.11
C LYS A 26 -10.48 -5.96 1.72
N ILE A 27 -9.68 -5.32 0.88
CA ILE A 27 -8.51 -4.51 1.23
C ILE A 27 -8.89 -3.34 2.15
N CYS A 28 -10.07 -2.75 1.93
CA CYS A 28 -10.57 -1.59 2.66
C CYS A 28 -11.58 -1.96 3.76
N SER A 29 -11.84 -3.25 3.99
CA SER A 29 -12.83 -3.66 4.97
C SER A 29 -12.33 -3.33 6.39
N LYS A 30 -13.08 -2.47 7.10
CA LYS A 30 -12.80 -2.01 8.48
C LYS A 30 -12.71 -3.14 9.54
N ASN A 31 -12.97 -4.39 9.13
CA ASN A 31 -12.90 -5.56 10.00
C ASN A 31 -11.51 -6.21 10.00
N HIS A 32 -10.61 -5.81 9.11
CA HIS A 32 -9.19 -6.10 9.25
C HIS A 32 -8.56 -4.97 10.05
N GLU A 33 -8.16 -5.30 11.28
CA GLU A 33 -7.45 -4.41 12.19
C GLU A 33 -6.33 -3.68 11.44
N GLU A 34 -6.28 -2.35 11.57
CA GLU A 34 -5.34 -1.43 10.91
C GLU A 34 -3.85 -1.81 11.08
N ARG A 35 -3.55 -2.77 11.97
CA ARG A 35 -2.20 -3.28 12.25
C ARG A 35 -1.61 -4.15 11.15
N ASP A 36 -2.43 -4.72 10.26
CA ASP A 36 -1.99 -5.78 9.34
C ASP A 36 -2.06 -5.40 7.86
N PHE A 37 -2.32 -4.12 7.54
CA PHE A 37 -2.42 -3.67 6.15
C PHE A 37 -1.10 -3.86 5.38
N ALA A 38 0.03 -3.54 6.02
CA ALA A 38 1.34 -3.74 5.41
C ALA A 38 1.64 -5.23 5.14
N GLU A 39 1.27 -6.11 6.07
CA GLU A 39 1.42 -7.56 5.90
C GLU A 39 0.48 -8.11 4.82
N PHE A 40 -0.78 -7.66 4.82
CA PHE A 40 -1.75 -8.00 3.78
C PHE A 40 -1.27 -7.57 2.40
N LEU A 41 -0.83 -6.31 2.28
CA LEU A 41 -0.27 -5.77 1.03
C LEU A 41 0.95 -6.60 0.64
N PHE A 42 1.89 -6.84 1.56
CA PHE A 42 3.07 -7.63 1.25
C PHE A 42 2.71 -9.04 0.77
N LYS A 43 1.73 -9.71 1.38
CA LYS A 43 1.27 -11.04 0.97
C LYS A 43 0.68 -11.04 -0.45
N SER A 44 -0.04 -9.99 -0.84
CA SER A 44 -0.70 -9.89 -2.15
C SER A 44 0.25 -9.63 -3.33
N LEU A 45 1.48 -9.19 -3.06
CA LEU A 45 2.49 -8.93 -4.08
C LEU A 45 3.02 -10.20 -4.75
N ASP A 46 3.43 -10.06 -6.01
CA ASP A 46 4.16 -11.10 -6.72
C ASP A 46 5.61 -11.22 -6.22
N LYS A 47 6.32 -12.26 -6.69
CA LYS A 47 7.68 -12.55 -6.25
C LYS A 47 8.66 -11.42 -6.60
N ASN A 48 8.55 -10.81 -7.78
CA ASN A 48 9.46 -9.75 -8.21
C ASN A 48 9.24 -8.49 -7.37
N GLN A 49 7.98 -8.12 -7.14
CA GLN A 49 7.60 -7.00 -6.28
C GLN A 49 8.11 -7.19 -4.84
N LYS A 50 7.97 -8.41 -4.28
CA LYS A 50 8.51 -8.74 -2.95
C LYS A 50 10.03 -8.56 -2.89
N ILE A 51 10.74 -9.00 -3.93
CA ILE A 51 12.20 -8.83 -4.02
C ILE A 51 12.57 -7.34 -4.07
N GLU A 52 11.84 -6.51 -4.82
CA GLU A 52 12.07 -5.07 -4.85
C GLU A 52 11.88 -4.42 -3.49
N ILE A 53 10.78 -4.74 -2.80
CA ILE A 53 10.55 -4.25 -1.43
C ILE A 53 11.70 -4.66 -0.51
N CYS A 54 12.16 -5.92 -0.56
CA CYS A 54 13.31 -6.34 0.24
C CYS A 54 14.56 -5.49 -0.03
N LYS A 55 14.84 -5.12 -1.29
CA LYS A 55 15.98 -4.25 -1.62
C LYS A 55 15.80 -2.86 -1.02
N PHE A 56 14.61 -2.27 -1.13
CA PHE A 56 14.31 -0.96 -0.54
C PHE A 56 14.48 -0.99 0.99
N SER A 57 13.93 -2.00 1.65
CA SER A 57 14.05 -2.15 3.11
C SER A 57 15.50 -2.30 3.57
N GLN A 58 16.31 -3.07 2.85
CA GLN A 58 17.75 -3.22 3.15
C GLN A 58 18.50 -1.90 2.99
N ASN A 59 18.27 -1.18 1.89
CA ASN A 59 18.91 0.11 1.65
C ASN A 59 18.55 1.13 2.73
N TRP A 60 17.27 1.21 3.10
CA TRP A 60 16.79 2.08 4.17
C TRP A 60 17.45 1.74 5.51
N MET A 61 17.44 0.46 5.90
CA MET A 61 18.06 0.02 7.17
C MET A 61 19.56 0.36 7.24
N LEU A 62 20.28 0.22 6.12
CA LEU A 62 21.69 0.59 6.04
C LEU A 62 21.94 2.10 6.15
N GLN A 63 20.97 2.93 5.74
CA GLN A 63 21.04 4.38 5.91
C GLN A 63 20.82 4.76 7.37
N GLU A 64 19.78 4.22 8.01
CA GLU A 64 19.48 4.47 9.44
C GLU A 64 20.69 4.14 10.33
N LEU A 65 21.33 2.98 10.10
CA LEU A 65 22.52 2.57 10.85
C LEU A 65 23.71 3.54 10.70
N LYS A 66 23.87 4.16 9.52
CA LYS A 66 24.94 5.14 9.29
C LYS A 66 24.64 6.46 10.00
N GLU A 67 23.37 6.85 10.04
CA GLU A 67 22.93 8.06 10.71
C GLU A 67 23.09 7.94 12.24
N GLU A 68 22.76 6.78 12.82
CA GLU A 68 22.97 6.50 14.25
C GLU A 68 24.45 6.52 14.67
N GLN A 69 25.37 6.11 13.78
CA GLN A 69 26.81 6.16 14.06
C GLN A 69 27.43 7.55 13.86
N SER A 70 26.76 8.45 13.14
CA SER A 70 27.24 9.84 12.97
C SER A 70 26.83 10.77 14.13
N HIS A 71 25.95 10.32 15.02
CA HIS A 71 25.44 11.10 16.16
C HIS A 71 25.99 10.63 17.52
N ASN A 72 26.92 9.69 17.53
CA ASN A 72 27.70 9.26 18.71
C ASN A 72 29.18 9.63 18.54
#